data_AF-X1LUG7-F1
#
_entry.id   AF-X1LUG7-F1
#
_cell.length_a   1.000
_cell.length_b   1.000
_cell.length_c   1.000
_cell.angle_alpha   90.00
_cell.angle_beta   90.00
_cell.angle_gamma   90.00
#
_symmetry.space_group_name_H-M   'P 1'
#
loop_
_entity.id
_entity.type
_entity.pdbx_description
1 polymer ?
#
loop_
_entity_poly.entity_id
_entity_poly.type
_entity_poly.pdbx_seq_one_letter_code
_entity_poly.pdbx_strand_id
1 'polypeptide(L)' 'MKKVINFIFGVHNHQPVGNSPHIIEDSYQKAYLPFLEILYKHATIKFTIHNSGVLLEWIEKNHPEYISMLND' A
#
# COMPACT_ATOMS: atom_id res chain seq x y z
N MET A 1 16.91 -28.90 15.64
CA MET A 1 16.26 -27.59 15.38
C MET A 1 15.04 -27.84 14.49
N LYS A 2 13.87 -27.29 14.81
CA LYS A 2 12.69 -27.34 13.92
C LYS A 2 12.99 -26.52 12.66
N LYS A 3 12.71 -27.08 11.47
CA LYS A 3 12.75 -26.30 10.22
C LYS A 3 11.64 -25.25 10.27
N VAL A 4 12.00 -24.01 10.00
CA VAL A 4 11.06 -22.89 9.82
C VAL A 4 10.78 -22.79 8.31
N ILE A 5 9.51 -22.54 7.96
CA ILE A 5 9.10 -22.31 6.57
C ILE A 5 9.25 -20.82 6.29
N ASN A 6 9.91 -20.47 5.20
CA ASN A 6 9.98 -19.09 4.73
C ASN A 6 8.61 -18.66 4.21
N PHE A 7 8.15 -17.49 4.61
CA PHE A 7 6.89 -16.90 4.20
C PHE A 7 7.14 -15.56 3.50
N ILE A 8 6.50 -15.37 2.35
CA ILE A 8 6.49 -14.10 1.62
C ILE A 8 5.05 -13.58 1.66
N PHE A 9 4.89 -12.34 2.12
CA PHE A 9 3.62 -11.65 2.14
C PHE A 9 3.71 -10.42 1.27
N GLY A 10 2.78 -10.28 0.32
CA GLY A 10 2.73 -9.09 -0.52
C GLY A 10 1.35 -8.80 -1.05
N VAL A 11 1.12 -7.53 -1.39
CA VAL A 11 -0.14 -7.03 -1.92
C VAL A 11 0.08 -6.25 -3.21
N HIS A 12 -0.98 -6.21 -4.03
CA HIS A 12 -1.02 -5.53 -5.30
C HIS A 12 -2.21 -4.58 -5.32
N ASN A 13 -1.92 -3.28 -5.29
CA ASN A 13 -2.93 -2.23 -5.39
C ASN A 13 -2.91 -1.67 -6.82
N HIS A 14 -4.07 -1.67 -7.46
CA HIS A 14 -4.20 -1.18 -8.82
C HIS A 14 -5.48 -0.37 -8.98
N GLN A 15 -5.37 0.73 -9.72
CA GLN A 15 -6.51 1.47 -10.23
C GLN A 15 -6.38 1.60 -11.75
N PRO A 16 -7.47 1.38 -12.52
CA PRO A 16 -7.44 1.60 -13.97
C PRO A 16 -7.25 3.08 -14.32
N VAL A 17 -6.60 3.33 -15.45
CA VAL A 17 -6.55 4.69 -16.04
C VAL A 17 -7.97 5.17 -16.33
N GLY A 18 -8.26 6.42 -15.98
CA GLY A 18 -9.58 7.03 -16.17
C GLY A 18 -10.63 6.63 -15.13
N ASN A 19 -10.24 5.88 -14.08
CA ASN A 19 -11.16 5.60 -12.99
C ASN A 19 -11.52 6.89 -12.23
N SER A 20 -12.70 6.89 -11.61
CA SER A 20 -13.21 8.07 -10.93
C SER A 20 -12.41 8.39 -9.66
N PRO A 21 -12.00 9.66 -9.41
CA PRO A 21 -11.26 10.04 -8.22
C PRO A 21 -11.93 9.63 -6.90
N HIS A 22 -13.27 9.70 -6.81
CA HIS A 22 -13.98 9.29 -5.59
C HIS A 22 -13.87 7.79 -5.32
N ILE A 23 -13.74 6.96 -6.36
CA ILE A 23 -13.54 5.50 -6.21
C ILE A 23 -12.11 5.23 -5.74
N ILE A 24 -11.14 5.98 -6.26
CA ILE A 24 -9.74 5.87 -5.84
C ILE A 24 -9.62 6.29 -4.37
N GLU A 25 -10.25 7.40 -3.97
CA GLU A 25 -10.33 7.87 -2.58
C GLU A 25 -10.97 6.82 -1.66
N ASP A 26 -12.11 6.25 -2.05
CA ASP A 26 -12.80 5.24 -1.24
C ASP A 26 -11.92 4.01 -1.00
N SER A 27 -11.23 3.53 -2.05
CA SER A 27 -10.27 2.43 -1.92
C SER A 27 -9.04 2.83 -1.08
N TYR A 28 -8.57 4.08 -1.19
CA TYR A 28 -7.46 4.58 -0.38
C TYR A 28 -7.80 4.55 1.11
N GLN A 29 -8.94 5.14 1.49
CA GLN A 29 -9.39 5.22 2.88
C GLN A 29 -9.72 3.86 3.48
N LYS A 30 -10.24 2.92 2.68
CA LYS A 30 -10.69 1.62 3.17
C LYS A 30 -9.63 0.52 3.12
N ALA A 31 -8.66 0.62 2.20
CA ALA A 31 -7.72 -0.47 1.94
C ALA A 31 -6.26 -0.02 2.01
N TYR A 32 -5.86 1.00 1.26
CA TYR A 32 -4.43 1.31 1.09
C TYR A 32 -3.83 1.90 2.37
N LEU A 33 -4.45 2.97 2.89
CA LEU A 33 -3.95 3.64 4.08
C LEU A 33 -4.04 2.76 5.34
N PRO A 34 -5.19 2.15 5.69
CA PRO A 34 -5.28 1.33 6.91
C PRO A 34 -4.31 0.16 6.90
N PHE A 35 -4.06 -0.45 5.74
CA PHE A 35 -3.10 -1.53 5.60
C PHE A 35 -1.68 -1.04 5.90
N LEU A 36 -1.27 0.08 5.30
CA LEU A 36 0.07 0.63 5.53
C LEU A 36 0.27 1.12 6.97
N GLU A 37 -0.73 1.76 7.58
CA GLU A 37 -0.68 2.19 8.99
C GLU A 37 -0.46 1.03 9.96
N ILE A 38 -1.11 -0.12 9.72
CA ILE A 38 -0.92 -1.31 10.55
C ILE A 38 0.46 -1.89 10.34
N LEU A 39 0.95 -1.98 9.10
CA LEU A 39 2.31 -2.44 8.84
C LEU A 39 3.36 -1.55 9.50
N TYR A 40 3.17 -0.23 9.47
CA TYR A 40 4.08 0.72 10.11
C TYR A 40 4.17 0.51 11.63
N LYS A 41 3.06 0.14 12.29
CA LYS A 41 3.03 -0.23 13.71
C LYS A 41 3.74 -1.57 14.01
N HIS A 42 4.03 -2.37 12.99
CA HIS A 42 4.64 -3.69 13.09
C HIS A 42 5.91 -3.81 12.23
N ALA A 43 6.90 -2.95 12.48
CA ALA A 43 8.15 -2.87 11.71
C ALA A 43 8.99 -4.18 11.61
N THR A 44 8.66 -5.21 12.38
CA THR A 44 9.30 -6.54 12.29
C THR A 44 8.71 -7.42 11.19
N ILE A 45 7.53 -7.09 10.66
CA ILE A 45 6.89 -7.82 9.56
C ILE A 45 7.54 -7.41 8.24
N LYS A 46 8.04 -8.41 7.50
CA LYS A 46 8.55 -8.21 6.13
C LYS A 46 7.39 -8.34 5.14
N PHE A 47 7.27 -7.39 4.23
CA PHE A 47 6.22 -7.38 3.22
C PHE A 47 6.71 -6.78 1.90
N THR A 48 5.92 -6.93 0.85
CA THR A 48 6.13 -6.26 -0.45
C THR A 48 4.82 -5.64 -0.92
N ILE A 49 4.85 -4.37 -1.34
CA ILE A 49 3.70 -3.69 -1.95
C ILE A 49 4.04 -3.36 -3.39
N HIS A 50 3.13 -3.69 -4.29
CA HIS A 50 3.10 -3.14 -5.64
C HIS A 50 1.92 -2.16 -5.75
N ASN A 51 2.17 -0.96 -6.26
CA ASN A 51 1.14 0.00 -6.63
C ASN A 51 1.25 0.32 -8.12
N SER A 52 0.12 0.33 -8.84
CA SER A 52 0.09 0.77 -10.25
C SER A 52 0.51 2.24 -10.38
N GLY A 53 1.13 2.62 -11.51
CA GLY A 53 1.63 3.98 -11.73
C GLY A 53 0.56 5.07 -11.55
N VAL A 54 -0.59 4.93 -12.21
CA VAL A 54 -1.70 5.92 -12.10
C VAL A 54 -2.23 6.06 -10.67
N LEU A 55 -2.19 4.98 -9.87
CA LEU A 55 -2.55 5.04 -8.46
C LEU A 55 -1.49 5.83 -7.67
N LEU A 56 -0.21 5.59 -7.91
CA LEU A 56 0.86 6.35 -7.24
C LEU A 56 0.84 7.83 -7.60
N GLU A 57 0.61 8.19 -8.86
CA GLU A 57 0.47 9.59 -9.29
C GLU A 57 -0.71 10.27 -8.57
N TRP A 58 -1.84 9.56 -8.42
CA TRP A 58 -2.96 10.08 -7.66
C TRP A 58 -2.64 10.20 -6.17
N ILE A 59 -1.97 9.21 -5.57
CA ILE A 59 -1.56 9.24 -4.15
C ILE A 59 -0.57 10.39 -3.91
N GLU A 60 0.44 10.56 -4.76
CA GLU A 60 1.42 11.65 -4.63
C GLU A 60 0.74 13.03 -4.57
N LYS A 61 -0.30 13.21 -5.40
CA LYS A 61 -1.03 14.48 -5.48
C LYS A 61 -1.96 14.72 -4.29
N ASN A 62 -2.65 13.69 -3.80
CA ASN A 62 -3.74 13.85 -2.83
C ASN A 62 -3.35 13.45 -1.40
N HIS A 63 -2.43 12.50 -1.26
CA HIS A 63 -1.99 11.87 0.00
C HIS A 63 -0.46 11.63 0.02
N PRO A 64 0.37 12.68 -0.14
CA PRO A 64 1.83 12.52 -0.19
C PRO A 64 2.41 11.85 1.07
N GLU A 65 1.74 11.94 2.22
CA GLU A 65 2.10 11.27 3.46
C GLU A 65 2.22 9.75 3.32
N TYR A 66 1.43 9.14 2.43
CA TYR A 66 1.51 7.70 2.17
C TYR A 66 2.86 7.32 1.55
N ILE A 67 3.39 8.16 0.66
CA ILE A 67 4.70 7.93 0.03
C ILE A 67 5.83 8.16 1.04
N SER A 68 5.69 9.14 1.93
CA SER A 68 6.62 9.33 3.05
C SER A 68 6.72 8.08 3.92
N MET A 69 5.58 7.50 4.33
CA MET A 69 5.54 6.27 5.12
C MET A 69 6.18 5.05 4.43
N LEU A 70 6.24 5.02 3.10
CA LEU A 70 6.91 3.93 2.36
C LEU A 70 8.43 4.08 2.31
N ASN A 71 8.96 5.28 2.53
CA ASN A 71 10.39 5.60 2.43
C ASN A 71 11.10 5.66 3.79
N ASP A 72 10.35 5.57 4.90
CA ASP A 72 10.86 5.52 6.27
C ASP A 72 11.40 4.12 6.64
#